data_AF-A0A642UFA6-F1
#
_entry.id   AF-A0A642UFA6-F1
#
_cell.length_a   1.000
_cell.length_b   1.000
_cell.length_c   1.000
_cell.angle_alpha   90.00
_cell.angle_beta   90.00
_cell.angle_gamma   90.00
#
_symmetry.space_group_name_H-M   'P 1'
#
loop_
_entity.id
_entity.type
_entity.pdbx_description
1 polymer ?
#
loop_
_entity_poly.entity_id
_entity_poly.type
_entity_poly.pdbx_seq_one_letter_code
_entity_poly.pdbx_strand_id
1 'polypeptide(L)'
;MYLIWVWVALVAAAFNVSAPELELVESIAHHNFSLYLPAITELFVEEADLEDIWTELEVDPAQAAEIEADAAEGKFSADIEDAHNRYQSILNEVEWNDDTFGNPIATTNWVWYHGRVLSYDDLFAIKTSAHSESVEEYDRVIGDTGPVMIFYGDYTSDDFPLWLSNLVENANSGKLRFVWRYIV
;
A
#
# COMPACT_ATOMS: atom_id res chain seq x y z
N MET A 1 27.46 5.98 27.28
CA MET A 1 26.54 6.86 26.56
C MET A 1 26.93 6.78 25.10
N TYR A 2 26.38 5.78 24.39
CA TYR A 2 26.72 5.51 23.00
C TYR A 2 25.83 6.38 22.12
N LEU A 3 26.45 7.31 21.41
CA LEU A 3 25.84 8.08 20.34
C LEU A 3 25.63 7.13 19.16
N ILE A 4 24.42 6.61 19.03
CA ILE A 4 23.97 5.91 17.84
C ILE A 4 23.63 6.99 16.80
N TRP A 5 24.66 7.44 16.09
CA TRP A 5 24.47 8.07 14.78
C TRP A 5 24.23 6.93 13.79
N VAL A 6 23.01 6.37 13.78
CA VAL A 6 22.60 5.50 12.67
C VAL A 6 22.31 6.41 11.50
N TRP A 7 23.08 6.15 10.46
CA TRP A 7 22.95 6.67 9.12
C TRP A 7 21.50 6.51 8.63
N VAL A 8 20.72 7.58 8.66
CA VAL A 8 19.62 7.76 7.70
C VAL A 8 20.27 8.25 6.41
N ALA A 9 21.03 7.38 5.75
CA ALA A 9 21.43 7.63 4.37
C ALA A 9 20.21 7.36 3.51
N LEU A 10 19.60 8.48 3.11
CA LEU A 10 18.73 8.67 1.96
C LEU A 10 19.00 7.60 0.88
N VAL A 11 18.18 6.55 0.83
CA VAL A 11 17.91 5.87 -0.43
C VAL A 11 16.80 6.69 -1.07
N ALA A 12 17.17 7.84 -1.62
CA ALA A 12 16.38 8.42 -2.70
C ALA A 12 16.73 7.60 -3.95
N ALA A 13 16.24 6.36 -4.02
CA ALA A 13 16.02 5.77 -5.32
C ALA A 13 15.11 6.75 -6.06
N ALA A 14 15.50 7.16 -7.26
CA ALA A 14 14.69 8.08 -8.03
C ALA A 14 13.32 7.41 -8.22
N PHE A 15 12.29 7.95 -7.57
CA PHE A 15 10.93 7.47 -7.71
C PHE A 15 10.61 7.42 -9.19
N ASN A 16 10.52 6.22 -9.75
CA ASN A 16 10.21 6.06 -11.15
C ASN A 16 8.69 6.05 -11.24
N VAL A 17 8.11 7.23 -11.49
CA VAL A 17 6.66 7.42 -11.70
C VAL A 17 6.12 6.45 -12.77
N SER A 18 6.99 5.87 -13.63
CA SER A 18 6.65 4.78 -14.54
C SER A 18 6.66 3.39 -13.86
N ALA A 19 5.88 3.18 -12.81
CA ALA A 19 5.59 1.85 -12.30
C ALA A 19 4.36 1.31 -13.05
N PRO A 20 4.53 0.58 -14.18
CA PRO A 20 3.42 0.18 -15.04
C PRO A 20 2.38 -0.66 -14.28
N GLU A 21 2.80 -1.43 -13.28
CA GLU A 21 1.89 -2.22 -12.45
C GLU A 21 0.99 -1.33 -11.58
N LEU A 22 1.52 -0.22 -11.03
CA LEU A 22 0.73 0.73 -10.25
C LEU A 22 -0.25 1.53 -11.13
N GLU A 23 0.20 1.97 -12.31
CA GLU A 23 -0.68 2.61 -13.30
C GLU A 23 -1.82 1.69 -13.71
N LEU A 24 -1.52 0.41 -13.92
CA LEU A 24 -2.52 -0.59 -14.26
C LEU A 24 -3.54 -0.77 -13.13
N VAL A 25 -3.06 -0.94 -11.90
CA VAL A 25 -3.91 -1.12 -10.71
C VAL A 25 -4.81 0.09 -10.48
N GLU A 26 -4.30 1.32 -10.60
CA GLU A 26 -5.09 2.53 -10.45
C GLU A 26 -6.10 2.70 -11.58
N SER A 27 -5.72 2.33 -12.81
CA SER A 27 -6.64 2.32 -13.96
C SER A 27 -7.77 1.31 -13.74
N ILE A 28 -7.47 0.10 -13.26
CA ILE A 28 -8.49 -0.89 -12.90
C ILE A 28 -9.43 -0.33 -11.85
N ALA A 29 -8.90 0.26 -10.77
CA ALA A 29 -9.68 0.82 -9.68
C ALA A 29 -10.62 1.96 -10.14
N HIS A 30 -10.13 2.80 -11.06
CA HIS A 30 -10.90 3.91 -11.60
C HIS A 30 -12.12 3.42 -12.40
N HIS A 31 -11.94 2.39 -13.23
CA HIS A 31 -13.01 1.82 -14.03
C HIS A 31 -13.97 0.98 -13.18
N ASN A 32 -13.45 0.20 -12.24
CA ASN A 32 -14.25 -0.57 -11.29
C ASN A 32 -13.48 -0.80 -9.99
N PHE A 33 -13.81 -0.01 -8.97
CA PHE A 33 -13.18 -0.09 -7.65
C PHE A 33 -13.25 -1.50 -7.03
N SER A 34 -14.29 -2.28 -7.33
CA SER A 34 -14.43 -3.64 -6.80
C SER A 34 -13.33 -4.59 -7.29
N LEU A 35 -12.64 -4.24 -8.38
CA LEU A 35 -11.51 -4.98 -8.93
C LEU A 35 -10.17 -4.55 -8.35
N TYR A 36 -10.11 -3.47 -7.57
CA TYR A 36 -8.84 -2.98 -7.01
C TYR A 36 -8.16 -4.02 -6.13
N LEU A 37 -8.87 -4.54 -5.13
CA LEU A 37 -8.31 -5.55 -4.23
C LEU A 37 -7.94 -6.85 -4.97
N PRO A 38 -8.81 -7.44 -5.81
CA PRO A 38 -8.43 -8.55 -6.67
C PRO A 38 -7.17 -8.26 -7.51
N ALA A 39 -7.06 -7.10 -8.14
CA ALA A 39 -5.92 -6.77 -8.99
C ALA A 39 -4.61 -6.72 -8.22
N ILE A 40 -4.58 -6.08 -7.05
CA ILE A 40 -3.36 -6.04 -6.23
C ILE A 40 -3.01 -7.41 -5.63
N THR A 41 -4.00 -8.26 -5.37
CA THR A 41 -3.76 -9.64 -4.91
C THR A 41 -3.16 -10.48 -6.04
N GLU A 42 -3.74 -10.47 -7.23
CA GLU A 42 -3.21 -11.24 -8.36
C GLU A 42 -1.79 -10.76 -8.73
N LEU A 43 -1.57 -9.45 -8.86
CA LEU A 43 -0.28 -8.91 -9.31
C LEU A 43 0.84 -9.02 -8.29
N PHE A 44 0.54 -8.81 -7.01
CA PHE A 44 1.59 -8.62 -5.99
C PHE A 44 1.59 -9.68 -4.90
N VAL A 45 0.62 -10.62 -4.88
CA VAL A 45 0.59 -11.73 -3.92
C VAL A 45 0.70 -13.07 -4.64
N GLU A 46 -0.13 -13.26 -5.67
CA GLU A 46 -0.10 -14.49 -6.49
C GLU A 46 0.94 -14.41 -7.62
N GLU A 47 1.54 -13.22 -7.83
CA GLU A 47 2.55 -12.94 -8.86
C GLU A 47 2.09 -13.33 -10.27
N ALA A 48 0.80 -13.09 -10.56
CA ALA A 48 0.24 -13.33 -11.87
C ALA A 48 0.93 -12.46 -12.94
N ASP A 49 1.18 -13.05 -14.11
CA ASP A 49 1.69 -12.31 -15.25
C ASP A 49 0.66 -11.25 -15.69
N LEU A 50 1.13 -10.06 -16.08
CA LEU A 50 0.29 -8.96 -16.56
C LEU A 50 -0.61 -9.39 -17.74
N GLU A 51 -0.18 -10.37 -18.54
CA GLU A 51 -0.95 -10.89 -19.67
C GLU A 51 -2.18 -11.71 -19.23
N ASP A 52 -2.14 -12.31 -18.05
CA ASP A 52 -3.18 -13.20 -17.53
C ASP A 52 -4.19 -12.47 -16.63
N ILE A 53 -3.87 -11.26 -16.15
CA ILE A 53 -4.67 -10.50 -15.19
C ILE A 53 -6.13 -10.32 -15.64
N TRP A 54 -6.38 -10.10 -16.93
CA TRP A 54 -7.74 -9.90 -17.43
C TRP A 54 -8.62 -11.15 -17.37
N THR A 55 -7.98 -12.31 -17.51
CA THR A 55 -8.65 -13.59 -17.38
C THR A 55 -9.01 -13.84 -15.92
N GLU A 56 -8.08 -13.59 -14.99
CA GLU A 56 -8.30 -13.79 -13.55
C GLU A 56 -9.34 -12.81 -12.98
N LEU A 57 -9.35 -11.56 -13.46
CA LEU A 57 -10.31 -10.54 -13.05
C LEU A 57 -11.67 -10.63 -13.76
N GLU A 58 -11.84 -11.57 -14.70
CA GLU A 58 -13.04 -11.74 -15.53
C GLU A 58 -13.46 -10.42 -16.24
N VAL A 59 -12.49 -9.63 -16.71
CA VAL A 59 -12.75 -8.34 -17.38
C VAL A 59 -13.01 -8.54 -18.87
N ASP A 60 -14.04 -7.90 -19.41
CA ASP A 60 -14.34 -7.96 -20.85
C ASP A 60 -13.18 -7.34 -21.67
N PRO A 61 -12.75 -7.96 -22.79
CA PRO A 61 -11.61 -7.48 -23.57
C PRO A 61 -11.72 -6.03 -24.06
N ALA A 62 -12.93 -5.51 -24.31
CA ALA A 62 -13.09 -4.12 -24.70
C ALA A 62 -12.79 -3.17 -23.53
N GLN A 63 -13.25 -3.54 -22.33
CA GLN A 63 -12.94 -2.80 -21.10
C GLN A 63 -11.46 -2.92 -20.75
N ALA A 64 -10.86 -4.10 -20.87
CA ALA A 64 -9.42 -4.31 -20.64
C ALA A 64 -8.57 -3.38 -21.53
N ALA A 65 -8.89 -3.27 -22.82
CA ALA A 65 -8.18 -2.40 -23.74
C ALA A 65 -8.29 -0.90 -23.37
N GLU A 66 -9.43 -0.45 -22.82
CA GLU A 66 -9.57 0.92 -22.32
C GLU A 66 -8.72 1.16 -21.06
N ILE A 67 -8.71 0.19 -20.14
CA ILE A 67 -7.89 0.24 -18.92
C ILE A 67 -6.39 0.26 -19.27
N GLU A 68 -5.94 -0.60 -20.18
CA GLU A 68 -4.55 -0.63 -20.65
C GLU A 68 -4.13 0.68 -21.31
N ALA A 69 -5.03 1.31 -22.08
CA ALA A 69 -4.76 2.60 -22.70
C ALA A 69 -4.59 3.71 -21.63
N ASP A 70 -5.50 3.77 -20.65
CA ASP A 70 -5.39 4.72 -19.53
C ASP A 70 -4.07 4.53 -18.75
N ALA A 71 -3.67 3.28 -18.49
CA ALA A 71 -2.42 2.95 -17.80
C ALA A 71 -1.18 3.33 -18.63
N ALA A 72 -1.19 3.03 -19.94
CA ALA A 72 -0.09 3.36 -20.85
C ALA A 72 0.08 4.88 -21.05
N GLU A 73 -1.01 5.65 -20.92
CA GLU A 73 -0.99 7.12 -20.94
C GLU A 73 -0.48 7.73 -19.64
N GLY A 74 -0.31 6.95 -18.57
CA GLY A 74 0.11 7.43 -17.25
C GLY A 74 -0.95 8.32 -16.60
N LYS A 75 -2.24 8.00 -16.82
CA LYS A 75 -3.35 8.85 -16.41
C LYS A 75 -3.41 9.07 -14.88
N PHE A 76 -2.87 8.13 -14.11
CA PHE A 76 -2.88 8.15 -12.65
C PHE A 76 -1.49 8.42 -12.04
N SER A 77 -0.49 8.77 -12.87
CA SER A 77 0.87 9.12 -12.42
C SER A 77 0.87 10.19 -11.33
N ALA A 78 0.00 11.19 -11.43
CA ALA A 78 -0.09 12.26 -10.44
C ALA A 78 -0.59 11.76 -9.07
N ASP A 79 -1.60 10.89 -9.06
CA ASP A 79 -2.14 10.32 -7.81
C ASP A 79 -1.09 9.40 -7.14
N ILE A 80 -0.39 8.61 -7.94
CA ILE A 80 0.70 7.74 -7.48
C ILE A 80 1.84 8.59 -6.90
N GLU A 81 2.24 9.66 -7.60
CA GLU A 81 3.28 10.59 -7.13
C GLU A 81 2.84 11.32 -5.86
N ASP A 82 1.58 11.74 -5.74
CA ASP A 82 1.06 12.38 -4.53
C ASP A 82 1.05 11.43 -3.32
N ALA A 83 0.70 10.15 -3.53
CA ALA A 83 0.81 9.13 -2.50
C ALA A 83 2.27 8.92 -2.04
N HIS A 84 3.21 8.86 -2.98
CA HIS A 84 4.64 8.76 -2.68
C HIS A 84 5.17 10.01 -1.96
N ASN A 85 4.78 11.21 -2.41
CA ASN A 85 5.15 12.47 -1.76
C ASN A 85 4.62 12.53 -0.33
N ARG A 86 3.41 11.99 -0.09
CA ARG A 86 2.87 11.87 1.26
C ARG A 86 3.73 10.94 2.11
N TYR A 87 4.19 9.81 1.57
CA TYR A 87 5.19 8.96 2.24
C TYR A 87 6.48 9.73 2.58
N GLN A 88 7.05 10.48 1.65
CA GLN A 88 8.26 11.28 1.92
C GLN A 88 8.04 12.33 3.03
N SER A 89 6.85 12.94 3.07
CA SER A 89 6.50 13.92 4.12
C SER A 89 6.46 13.26 5.50
N ILE A 90 5.85 12.06 5.60
CA ILE A 90 5.63 11.40 6.88
C ILE A 90 6.94 10.84 7.46
N LEU A 91 7.91 10.45 6.63
CA LEU A 91 9.24 9.97 7.08
C LEU A 91 9.93 10.93 8.05
N ASN A 92 9.71 12.25 7.87
CA ASN A 92 10.31 13.29 8.71
C ASN A 92 9.48 13.62 9.96
N GLU A 93 8.21 13.24 9.98
CA GLU A 93 7.28 13.48 11.11
C GLU A 93 7.26 12.30 12.09
N VAL A 94 7.68 11.12 11.61
CA VAL A 94 7.64 9.86 12.34
C VAL A 94 8.86 9.70 13.23
N GLU A 95 8.62 9.34 14.50
CA GLU A 95 9.66 8.77 15.35
C GLU A 95 9.81 7.27 15.07
N TRP A 96 10.90 6.91 14.40
CA TRP A 96 11.31 5.52 14.17
C TRP A 96 11.86 4.91 15.46
N ASN A 97 10.95 4.51 16.34
CA ASN A 97 11.27 3.73 17.53
C ASN A 97 11.16 2.24 17.21
N ASP A 98 11.70 1.40 18.11
CA ASP A 98 11.45 -0.04 18.05
C ASP A 98 9.93 -0.32 18.18
N ASP A 99 9.49 -1.44 17.63
CA ASP A 99 8.11 -1.92 17.73
C ASP A 99 7.72 -2.24 19.19
N THR A 100 6.48 -2.68 19.44
CA THR A 100 6.02 -3.00 20.81
C THR A 100 6.85 -4.13 21.48
N PHE A 101 7.61 -4.89 20.70
CA PHE A 101 8.46 -5.99 21.15
C PHE A 101 9.95 -5.63 21.22
N GLY A 102 10.34 -4.41 20.86
CA GLY A 102 11.73 -3.96 20.85
C GLY A 102 12.51 -4.33 19.59
N ASN A 103 11.83 -4.68 18.50
CA ASN A 103 12.47 -4.91 17.21
C ASN A 103 12.56 -3.62 16.39
N PRO A 104 13.62 -3.43 15.59
CA PRO A 104 13.68 -2.31 14.66
C PRO A 104 12.58 -2.43 13.61
N ILE A 105 11.88 -1.33 13.35
CA ILE A 105 10.84 -1.30 12.33
C ILE A 105 11.48 -1.27 10.94
N ALA A 106 11.01 -2.15 10.05
CA ALA A 106 11.42 -2.17 8.65
C ALA A 106 10.93 -0.90 7.93
N THR A 107 11.78 -0.35 7.06
CA THR A 107 11.44 0.84 6.27
C THR A 107 10.72 0.52 4.96
N THR A 108 10.63 -0.76 4.59
CA THR A 108 10.04 -1.23 3.31
C THR A 108 8.53 -1.42 3.38
N ASN A 109 8.00 -1.86 4.53
CA ASN A 109 6.56 -2.04 4.75
C ASN A 109 6.24 -1.74 6.20
N TRP A 110 5.23 -0.91 6.42
CA TRP A 110 4.78 -0.54 7.77
C TRP A 110 3.38 0.06 7.75
N VAL A 111 2.71 0.05 8.90
CA VAL A 111 1.39 0.66 9.06
C VAL A 111 1.48 1.89 9.96
N TRP A 112 0.88 2.99 9.52
CA TRP A 112 0.62 4.15 10.35
C TRP A 112 -0.76 4.06 10.97
N TYR A 113 -0.80 4.12 12.30
CA TYR A 113 -2.05 4.15 13.04
C TYR A 113 -1.89 4.81 14.41
N HIS A 114 -2.75 5.79 14.67
CA HIS A 114 -2.86 6.51 15.94
C HIS A 114 -1.54 7.14 16.40
N GLY A 115 -0.85 7.81 15.47
CA GLY A 115 0.40 8.52 15.77
C GLY A 115 1.62 7.59 15.93
N ARG A 116 1.53 6.34 15.47
CA ARG A 116 2.57 5.34 15.64
C ARG A 116 2.77 4.53 14.37
N VAL A 117 4.01 4.12 14.18
CA VAL A 117 4.38 3.09 13.22
C VAL A 117 4.18 1.74 13.89
N LEU A 118 3.62 0.81 13.13
CA LEU A 118 3.40 -0.57 13.55
C LEU A 118 4.26 -1.47 12.67
N SER A 119 4.97 -2.41 13.32
CA SER A 119 5.60 -3.54 12.65
C SER A 119 4.58 -4.60 12.26
N TYR A 120 5.03 -5.63 11.53
CA TYR A 120 4.18 -6.75 11.15
C TYR A 120 3.63 -7.47 12.39
N ASP A 121 4.47 -7.64 13.42
CA ASP A 121 4.09 -8.27 14.69
C ASP A 121 3.09 -7.43 15.48
N ASP A 122 3.24 -6.10 15.46
CA ASP A 122 2.28 -5.18 16.06
C ASP A 122 0.91 -5.28 15.38
N LEU A 123 0.89 -5.36 14.04
CA LEU A 123 -0.33 -5.51 13.27
C LEU A 123 -1.05 -6.82 13.62
N PHE A 124 -0.31 -7.92 13.80
CA PHE A 124 -0.91 -9.20 14.22
C PHE A 124 -1.55 -9.12 15.61
N ALA A 125 -0.95 -8.36 16.52
CA ALA A 125 -1.42 -8.19 17.89
C ALA A 125 -2.38 -6.99 18.10
N ILE A 126 -2.77 -6.31 17.02
CA ILE A 126 -3.41 -5.00 17.14
C ILE A 126 -4.76 -5.07 17.85
N LYS A 127 -4.93 -4.17 18.82
CA LYS A 127 -6.24 -3.86 19.40
C LYS A 127 -6.73 -2.56 18.77
N THR A 128 -7.70 -2.67 17.88
CA THR A 128 -8.28 -1.51 17.22
C THR A 128 -9.10 -0.66 18.20
N SER A 129 -9.14 0.64 17.91
CA SER A 129 -9.92 1.63 18.64
C SER A 129 -10.91 2.26 17.66
N ALA A 130 -11.72 3.23 18.10
CA ALA A 130 -12.61 3.95 17.19
C ALA A 130 -11.89 5.02 16.34
N HIS A 131 -10.61 5.30 16.59
CA HIS A 131 -9.80 6.26 15.82
C HIS A 131 -9.60 5.79 14.38
N SER A 132 -9.75 6.66 13.39
CA SER A 132 -9.40 6.37 11.99
C SER A 132 -8.43 7.43 11.49
N GLU A 133 -7.43 7.00 10.73
CA GLU A 133 -6.55 7.91 10.02
C GLU A 133 -7.30 8.69 8.93
N SER A 134 -6.78 9.86 8.57
CA SER A 134 -7.32 10.67 7.48
C SER A 134 -6.97 10.06 6.14
N VAL A 135 -7.99 9.98 5.28
CA VAL A 135 -7.94 9.47 3.92
C VAL A 135 -7.87 10.65 2.96
N GLU A 136 -7.01 10.56 1.96
CA GLU A 136 -6.83 11.53 0.87
C GLU A 136 -7.75 11.18 -0.33
N GLU A 137 -7.89 12.06 -1.31
CA GLU A 137 -8.82 11.85 -2.44
C GLU A 137 -8.44 10.67 -3.34
N TYR A 138 -7.14 10.37 -3.45
CA TYR A 138 -6.61 9.25 -4.24
C TYR A 138 -6.65 7.92 -3.50
N ASP A 139 -6.85 7.92 -2.18
CA ASP A 139 -6.75 6.69 -1.39
C ASP A 139 -7.87 5.70 -1.73
N ARG A 140 -7.50 4.42 -1.79
CA ARG A 140 -8.41 3.30 -2.03
C ARG A 140 -8.68 2.57 -0.70
N VAL A 141 -9.83 2.82 -0.09
CA VAL A 141 -10.19 2.23 1.21
C VAL A 141 -10.66 0.79 1.06
N ILE A 142 -9.87 -0.16 1.56
CA ILE A 142 -10.17 -1.59 1.58
C ILE A 142 -10.85 -1.98 2.90
N GLY A 143 -11.97 -2.69 2.79
CA GLY A 143 -12.77 -3.21 3.90
C GLY A 143 -14.03 -2.39 4.20
N ASP A 144 -15.02 -3.05 4.80
CA ASP A 144 -16.35 -2.46 5.02
C ASP A 144 -16.51 -1.76 6.37
N THR A 145 -15.91 -2.31 7.43
CA THR A 145 -16.11 -1.85 8.81
C THR A 145 -14.81 -1.78 9.60
N GLY A 146 -14.78 -0.89 10.60
CA GLY A 146 -13.64 -0.71 11.50
C GLY A 146 -12.88 0.60 11.25
N PRO A 147 -11.84 0.88 12.05
CA PRO A 147 -11.02 2.06 11.85
C PRO A 147 -10.15 1.96 10.59
N VAL A 148 -9.87 3.09 9.94
CA VAL A 148 -8.93 3.15 8.82
C VAL A 148 -7.50 3.29 9.33
N MET A 149 -6.61 2.46 8.80
CA MET A 149 -5.15 2.55 8.93
C MET A 149 -4.51 2.90 7.59
N ILE A 150 -3.30 3.46 7.61
CA ILE A 150 -2.54 3.70 6.37
C ILE A 150 -1.41 2.68 6.30
N PHE A 151 -1.46 1.81 5.30
CA PHE A 151 -0.38 0.90 4.97
C PHE A 151 0.56 1.59 4.00
N TYR A 152 1.79 1.85 4.43
CA TYR A 152 2.87 2.27 3.55
C TYR A 152 3.60 1.01 3.10
N GLY A 153 3.45 0.66 1.82
CA GLY A 153 3.95 -0.61 1.30
C GLY A 153 4.78 -0.43 0.03
N ASP A 154 5.91 -1.13 -0.02
CA ASP A 154 6.75 -1.31 -1.20
C ASP A 154 6.41 -2.65 -1.84
N TYR A 155 5.68 -2.63 -2.95
CA TYR A 155 5.26 -3.86 -3.64
C TYR A 155 6.42 -4.67 -4.24
N THR A 156 7.63 -4.10 -4.32
CA THR A 156 8.82 -4.78 -4.83
C THR A 156 9.57 -5.56 -3.75
N SER A 157 9.17 -5.41 -2.49
CA SER A 157 9.80 -6.07 -1.36
C SER A 157 9.24 -7.49 -1.11
N ASP A 158 10.14 -8.41 -0.74
CA ASP A 158 9.80 -9.83 -0.50
C ASP A 158 8.72 -10.04 0.59
N ASP A 159 8.55 -9.08 1.50
CA ASP A 159 7.57 -9.18 2.60
C ASP A 159 6.22 -8.52 2.30
N PHE A 160 6.07 -7.78 1.19
CA PHE A 160 4.81 -7.15 0.81
C PHE A 160 3.61 -8.12 0.73
N PRO A 161 3.73 -9.32 0.11
CA PRO A 161 2.62 -10.26 0.03
C PRO A 161 2.09 -10.66 1.42
N LEU A 162 3.00 -10.80 2.39
CA LEU A 162 2.67 -11.18 3.76
C LEU A 162 1.90 -10.06 4.49
N TRP A 163 2.34 -8.81 4.34
CA TRP A 163 1.66 -7.64 4.89
C TRP A 163 0.27 -7.47 4.31
N LEU A 164 0.15 -7.49 2.97
CA LEU A 164 -1.11 -7.30 2.28
C LEU A 164 -2.12 -8.40 2.69
N SER A 165 -1.69 -9.66 2.70
CA SER A 165 -2.55 -10.78 3.11
C SER A 165 -3.10 -10.62 4.52
N ASN A 166 -2.25 -10.23 5.49
CA ASN A 166 -2.67 -10.00 6.86
C ASN A 166 -3.67 -8.83 6.97
N LEU A 167 -3.42 -7.72 6.29
CA LEU A 167 -4.34 -6.58 6.26
C LEU A 167 -5.69 -6.94 5.64
N VAL A 168 -5.69 -7.69 4.54
CA VAL A 168 -6.91 -8.17 3.87
C VAL A 168 -7.71 -9.10 4.78
N GLU A 169 -7.06 -10.03 5.50
CA GLU A 169 -7.75 -10.89 6.47
C GLU A 169 -8.39 -10.06 7.60
N ASN A 170 -7.68 -9.07 8.12
CA ASN A 170 -8.23 -8.18 9.16
C ASN A 170 -9.36 -7.28 8.62
N ALA A 171 -9.29 -6.87 7.35
CA ALA A 171 -10.34 -6.11 6.68
C ALA A 171 -11.60 -6.96 6.45
N ASN A 172 -11.45 -8.18 5.94
CA ASN A 172 -12.54 -9.12 5.71
C ASN A 172 -13.22 -9.57 7.01
N SER A 173 -12.47 -9.67 8.11
CA SER A 173 -13.05 -9.93 9.44
C SER A 173 -13.71 -8.70 10.08
N GLY A 174 -13.68 -7.53 9.41
CA GLY A 174 -14.29 -6.29 9.87
C GLY A 174 -13.57 -5.63 11.05
N LYS A 175 -12.33 -6.05 11.35
CA LYS A 175 -11.55 -5.53 12.48
C LYS A 175 -10.98 -4.15 12.17
N LEU A 176 -10.61 -3.90 10.92
CA LEU A 176 -10.04 -2.66 10.42
C LEU A 176 -10.45 -2.43 8.97
N ARG A 177 -10.16 -1.23 8.49
CA ARG A 177 -10.05 -0.89 7.07
C ARG A 177 -8.65 -0.35 6.85
N PHE A 178 -8.18 -0.35 5.62
CA PHE A 178 -6.88 0.24 5.33
C PHE A 178 -6.87 0.90 3.95
N VAL A 179 -5.94 1.82 3.77
CA VAL A 179 -5.54 2.35 2.47
C VAL A 179 -4.10 1.94 2.24
N TRP A 180 -3.74 1.64 0.99
CA TRP A 180 -2.35 1.42 0.63
C TRP A 180 -1.78 2.69 -0.01
N ARG A 181 -0.63 3.15 0.50
CA ARG A 181 0.16 4.24 -0.08
C ARG A 181 1.54 3.73 -0.46
N TYR A 182 1.99 4.18 -1.62
CA TYR A 182 3.17 3.66 -2.30
C TYR A 182 4.47 4.17 -1.68
N ILE A 183 5.35 3.25 -1.26
CA ILE A 183 6.71 3.59 -0.81
C ILE A 183 7.63 3.74 -2.02
N VAL A 184 7.76 2.67 -2.81
CA VAL A 184 8.52 2.54 -4.07
C VAL A 184 10.01 2.91 -4.04
#